data_AF-A0A958KC10-F1
#
_entry.id   AF-A0A958KC10-F1
#
_cell.length_a   1.000
_cell.length_b   1.000
_cell.length_c   1.000
_cell.angle_alpha   90.00
_cell.angle_beta   90.00
_cell.angle_gamma   90.00
#
_symmetry.space_group_name_H-M   'P 1'
#
loop_
_entity.id
_entity.type
_entity.pdbx_description
1 polymer ?
#
loop_
_entity_poly.entity_id
_entity_poly.type
_entity_poly.pdbx_seq_one_letter_code
_entity_poly.pdbx_strand_id
1 'polypeptide(L)'
;MWIEEIKHSKKPEGLYILLAAIFISALVACNLIFQKFFFWNPFGLYRFEISVGLLPYPVTFLVTDFICEVYGKRAADRVVIAGFVASLFVALLVYVSLQTSATSWSPVNDSLYATVFGLNGKAVLASMSAYLLAQFCDVRLFHFWKRITKGRHLWIRNNFST
;
A
#
# COMPACT_ATOMS: atom_id res chain seq x y z
N MET A 1 -24.69 30.54 -19.92
CA MET A 1 -25.41 30.27 -18.66
C MET A 1 -25.70 28.78 -18.41
N TRP A 2 -25.49 27.87 -19.38
CA TRP A 2 -25.75 26.43 -19.22
C TRP A 2 -24.48 25.55 -19.13
N ILE A 3 -23.27 26.13 -19.27
CA ILE A 3 -22.00 25.38 -19.30
C ILE A 3 -21.26 25.45 -17.94
N GLU A 4 -21.62 26.38 -17.06
CA GLU A 4 -20.98 26.48 -15.73
C GLU A 4 -21.60 25.53 -14.69
N GLU A 5 -22.78 24.98 -14.95
CA GLU A 5 -23.54 24.18 -13.97
C GLU A 5 -23.08 22.71 -13.89
N ILE A 6 -22.30 22.23 -14.87
CA ILE A 6 -21.79 20.84 -14.90
C ILE A 6 -20.53 20.67 -14.02
N LYS A 7 -19.95 21.76 -13.52
CA LYS A 7 -18.67 21.73 -12.78
C LYS A 7 -18.79 21.32 -11.30
N HIS A 8 -20.01 21.04 -10.81
CA HIS A 8 -20.28 20.71 -9.42
C HIS A 8 -20.98 19.35 -9.21
N SER A 9 -20.76 18.38 -10.10
CA SER A 9 -21.08 16.99 -9.76
C SER A 9 -20.23 16.57 -8.56
N LYS A 10 -20.85 16.46 -7.38
CA LYS A 10 -20.21 15.90 -6.18
C LYS A 10 -19.70 14.52 -6.56
N LYS A 11 -18.37 14.35 -6.57
CA LYS A 11 -17.76 13.05 -6.79
C LYS A 11 -18.35 12.07 -5.77
N PRO A 12 -18.79 10.87 -6.18
CA PRO A 12 -19.52 9.97 -5.29
C PRO A 12 -18.61 9.49 -4.15
N GLU A 13 -18.81 10.05 -2.96
CA GLU A 13 -18.00 9.74 -1.76
C GLU A 13 -18.02 8.24 -1.42
N GLY A 14 -19.15 7.56 -1.67
CA GLY A 14 -19.26 6.11 -1.47
C GLY A 14 -18.31 5.29 -2.35
N LEU A 15 -18.08 5.72 -3.60
CA LEU A 15 -17.13 5.04 -4.49
C LEU A 15 -15.69 5.24 -4.03
N TYR A 16 -15.34 6.44 -3.56
CA TYR A 16 -14.03 6.70 -2.96
C TYR A 16 -13.75 5.79 -1.77
N ILE A 17 -14.73 5.66 -0.85
CA ILE A 17 -14.60 4.80 0.33
C ILE A 17 -14.46 3.34 -0.08
N LEU A 18 -15.24 2.86 -1.05
CA LEU A 18 -15.16 1.48 -1.54
C LEU A 18 -13.78 1.18 -2.13
N LEU A 19 -13.27 2.07 -3.00
CA LEU A 19 -11.95 1.93 -3.62
C LEU A 19 -10.84 1.97 -2.56
N ALA A 20 -10.92 2.90 -1.61
CA ALA A 20 -9.98 2.96 -0.50
C ALA A 20 -10.01 1.67 0.34
N ALA A 21 -11.19 1.12 0.64
CA ALA A 21 -11.32 -0.12 1.40
C ALA A 21 -10.72 -1.31 0.64
N ILE A 22 -10.96 -1.42 -0.68
CA ILE A 22 -10.36 -2.46 -1.53
C ILE A 22 -8.83 -2.33 -1.53
N PHE A 23 -8.31 -1.11 -1.73
CA PHE A 23 -6.88 -0.85 -1.73
C PHE A 23 -6.23 -1.25 -0.41
N ILE A 24 -6.77 -0.77 0.71
CA ILE A 24 -6.22 -1.04 2.04
C ILE A 24 -6.26 -2.55 2.34
N SER A 25 -7.37 -3.22 2.03
CA SER A 25 -7.52 -4.66 2.24
C SER A 25 -6.52 -5.45 1.42
N ALA A 26 -6.32 -5.08 0.14
CA ALA A 26 -5.36 -5.72 -0.76
C ALA A 26 -3.92 -5.52 -0.28
N LEU A 27 -3.57 -4.31 0.17
CA LEU A 27 -2.24 -3.98 0.70
C LEU A 27 -1.94 -4.76 2.00
N VAL A 28 -2.89 -4.81 2.93
CA VAL A 28 -2.75 -5.58 4.17
C VAL A 28 -2.64 -7.08 3.88
N ALA A 29 -3.51 -7.62 3.03
CA ALA A 29 -3.49 -9.03 2.66
C ALA A 29 -2.17 -9.44 1.99
N CYS A 30 -1.65 -8.59 1.08
CA CYS A 30 -0.34 -8.77 0.46
C CYS A 30 0.76 -9.01 1.51
N ASN A 31 0.82 -8.15 2.54
CA ASN A 31 1.82 -8.24 3.61
C ASN A 31 1.68 -9.50 4.48
N LEU A 32 0.50 -10.14 4.53
CA LEU A 32 0.30 -11.36 5.32
C LEU A 32 0.60 -12.63 4.52
N ILE A 33 0.33 -12.63 3.21
CA ILE A 33 0.43 -13.83 2.36
C ILE A 33 1.72 -13.91 1.55
N PHE A 34 2.59 -12.89 1.59
CA PHE A 34 3.79 -12.83 0.73
C PHE A 34 4.78 -13.97 0.95
N GLN A 35 4.80 -14.60 2.12
CA GLN A 35 5.75 -15.68 2.44
C GLN A 35 5.38 -17.01 1.78
N LYS A 36 4.17 -17.12 1.24
CA LYS A 36 3.79 -18.30 0.45
C LYS A 36 4.27 -18.10 -0.98
N PHE A 37 5.05 -19.05 -1.49
CA PHE A 37 5.48 -19.09 -2.88
C PHE A 37 4.73 -20.19 -3.63
N PHE A 38 4.48 -19.95 -4.91
CA PHE A 38 3.90 -20.92 -5.82
C PHE A 38 4.70 -20.99 -7.11
N PHE A 39 4.58 -22.12 -7.80
CA PHE A 39 5.23 -22.32 -9.08
C PHE A 39 4.31 -21.88 -10.20
N TRP A 40 4.82 -21.04 -11.08
CA TRP A 40 4.15 -20.66 -12.32
C TRP A 40 5.01 -21.09 -13.50
N ASN A 41 4.46 -21.94 -14.36
CA ASN A 41 5.14 -22.40 -15.57
C ASN A 41 4.33 -21.99 -16.80
N PRO A 42 4.44 -20.72 -17.25
CA PRO A 42 3.79 -20.30 -18.47
C PRO A 42 4.44 -21.03 -19.65
N PHE A 43 3.60 -21.73 -20.42
CA PHE A 43 3.96 -22.41 -21.67
C PHE A 43 4.99 -23.55 -21.54
N GLY A 44 5.27 -24.04 -20.33
CA GLY A 44 6.19 -25.18 -20.12
C GLY A 44 7.67 -24.81 -20.27
N LEU A 45 8.00 -23.55 -20.54
CA LEU A 45 9.35 -23.10 -20.90
C LEU A 45 10.25 -22.83 -19.69
N TYR A 46 9.68 -22.30 -18.60
CA TYR A 46 10.44 -21.90 -17.42
C TYR A 46 9.59 -21.92 -16.15
N ARG A 47 10.15 -22.41 -15.05
CA ARG A 47 9.48 -22.50 -13.74
C ARG A 47 9.81 -21.25 -12.91
N PHE A 48 8.86 -20.33 -12.82
CA PHE A 48 8.97 -19.16 -11.95
C PHE A 48 8.53 -19.51 -10.53
N GLU A 49 9.31 -19.06 -9.55
CA GLU A 49 8.96 -19.10 -8.14
C GLU A 49 8.44 -17.71 -7.74
N ILE A 50 7.14 -17.61 -7.53
CA ILE A 50 6.47 -16.33 -7.34
C ILE A 50 5.77 -16.31 -5.98
N SER A 51 5.91 -15.20 -5.27
CA SER A 51 5.17 -14.95 -4.03
C SER A 51 3.68 -14.79 -4.32
N VAL A 52 2.83 -15.40 -3.51
CA VAL A 52 1.37 -15.18 -3.51
C VAL A 52 1.04 -13.73 -3.17
N GLY A 53 1.93 -13.02 -2.46
CA GLY A 53 1.82 -11.59 -2.21
C GLY A 53 1.89 -10.75 -3.48
N LEU A 54 2.29 -11.31 -4.62
CA LEU A 54 2.25 -10.58 -5.90
C LEU A 54 0.80 -10.37 -6.38
N LEU A 55 -0.12 -11.27 -6.02
CA LEU A 55 -1.48 -11.32 -6.57
C LEU A 55 -2.32 -10.07 -6.30
N PRO A 56 -2.24 -9.40 -5.12
CA PRO A 56 -3.01 -8.19 -4.87
C PRO A 56 -2.48 -6.95 -5.60
N TYR A 57 -1.22 -6.93 -6.08
CA TYR A 57 -0.63 -5.72 -6.66
C TYR A 57 -1.38 -5.16 -7.87
N PRO A 58 -1.78 -5.97 -8.89
CA PRO A 58 -2.57 -5.47 -10.01
C PRO A 58 -3.84 -4.73 -9.57
N VAL A 59 -4.50 -5.21 -8.51
CA VAL A 59 -5.68 -4.55 -7.93
C VAL A 59 -5.27 -3.23 -7.28
N THR A 60 -4.20 -3.21 -6.48
CA THR A 60 -3.75 -1.96 -5.83
C THR A 60 -3.36 -0.88 -6.84
N PHE A 61 -2.67 -1.23 -7.93
CA PHE A 61 -2.30 -0.29 -8.98
C PHE A 61 -3.54 0.25 -9.68
N LEU A 62 -4.42 -0.62 -10.17
CA LEU A 62 -5.65 -0.22 -10.87
C LEU A 62 -6.51 0.71 -10.00
N VAL A 63 -6.70 0.34 -8.73
CA VAL A 63 -7.50 1.15 -7.80
C VAL A 63 -6.85 2.51 -7.55
N THR A 64 -5.52 2.56 -7.36
CA THR A 64 -4.82 3.83 -7.12
C THR A 64 -4.85 4.73 -8.35
N ASP A 65 -4.66 4.18 -9.54
CA ASP A 65 -4.75 4.89 -10.82
C ASP A 65 -6.15 5.47 -11.01
N PHE A 66 -7.19 4.68 -10.73
CA PHE A 66 -8.57 5.13 -10.80
C PHE A 66 -8.88 6.24 -9.78
N ILE A 67 -8.38 6.12 -8.55
CA ILE A 67 -8.51 7.18 -7.53
C ILE A 67 -7.78 8.45 -7.99
N CYS A 68 -6.58 8.32 -8.54
CA CYS A 68 -5.80 9.41 -9.11
C CYS A 68 -6.55 10.15 -10.22
N GLU A 69 -7.15 9.42 -11.15
CA GLU A 69 -7.88 9.98 -12.29
C GLU A 69 -9.18 10.67 -11.86
N VAL A 70 -10.00 10.00 -11.04
CA VAL A 70 -11.32 10.49 -10.66
C VAL A 70 -11.24 11.51 -9.54
N TYR A 71 -10.43 11.28 -8.50
CA TYR A 71 -10.40 12.09 -7.28
C TYR A 71 -9.16 12.99 -7.19
N GLY A 72 -8.14 12.75 -8.00
CA GLY A 72 -6.90 13.51 -8.05
C GLY A 72 -5.79 12.92 -7.18
N LYS A 73 -4.53 13.28 -7.50
CA LYS A 73 -3.32 12.79 -6.82
C LYS A 73 -3.40 12.85 -5.29
N ARG A 74 -3.82 13.99 -4.72
CA ARG A 74 -3.92 14.16 -3.26
C ARG A 74 -4.86 13.16 -2.58
N ALA A 75 -5.91 12.71 -3.28
CA ALA A 75 -6.85 11.74 -2.73
C ALA A 75 -6.26 10.33 -2.75
N ALA A 76 -5.51 9.97 -3.81
CA ALA A 76 -4.75 8.73 -3.89
C ALA A 76 -3.64 8.69 -2.84
N ASP A 77 -2.87 9.77 -2.68
CA ASP A 77 -1.82 9.88 -1.66
C ASP A 77 -2.37 9.58 -0.26
N ARG A 78 -3.57 10.10 0.07
CA ARG A 78 -4.25 9.84 1.34
C ARG A 78 -4.61 8.36 1.52
N VAL A 79 -5.09 7.70 0.47
CA VAL A 79 -5.44 6.27 0.50
C VAL A 79 -4.19 5.41 0.68
N VAL A 80 -3.10 5.75 -0.02
CA VAL A 80 -1.81 5.07 0.12
C VAL A 80 -1.28 5.21 1.55
N ILE A 81 -1.27 6.43 2.10
CA ILE A 81 -0.85 6.68 3.49
C ILE A 81 -1.76 5.94 4.48
N ALA A 82 -3.08 5.96 4.28
CA ALA A 82 -4.02 5.25 5.15
C ALA A 82 -3.77 3.73 5.11
N GLY A 83 -3.53 3.16 3.94
CA GLY A 83 -3.18 1.74 3.78
C GLY A 83 -1.86 1.37 4.44
N PHE A 84 -0.86 2.25 4.34
CA PHE A 84 0.41 2.08 5.05
C PHE A 84 0.22 2.06 6.58
N VAL A 85 -0.51 3.04 7.12
CA VAL A 85 -0.81 3.10 8.57
C VAL A 85 -1.63 1.88 9.02
N ALA A 86 -2.61 1.45 8.23
CA ALA A 86 -3.38 0.24 8.51
C ALA A 86 -2.48 -1.01 8.50
N SER A 87 -1.54 -1.10 7.56
CA SER A 87 -0.57 -2.20 7.48
C SER A 87 0.35 -2.25 8.71
N LEU A 88 0.81 -1.09 9.19
CA LEU A 88 1.55 -0.99 10.46
C LEU A 88 0.72 -1.50 11.63
N PHE A 89 -0.52 -1.02 11.73
CA PHE A 89 -1.40 -1.41 12.82
C PHE A 89 -1.60 -2.93 12.85
N VAL A 90 -1.84 -3.55 11.71
CA VAL A 90 -1.95 -5.01 11.60
C VAL A 90 -0.63 -5.70 11.96
N ALA A 91 0.52 -5.18 11.52
CA ALA A 91 1.81 -5.74 11.90
C ALA A 91 2.08 -5.65 13.41
N LEU A 92 1.64 -4.57 14.07
CA LEU A 92 1.70 -4.45 15.53
C LEU A 92 0.82 -5.49 16.21
N LEU A 93 -0.41 -5.70 15.72
CA LEU A 93 -1.30 -6.74 16.25
C LEU A 93 -0.69 -8.14 16.11
N VAL A 94 -0.09 -8.44 14.96
CA VAL A 94 0.63 -9.70 14.70
C VAL A 94 1.87 -9.83 15.60
N TYR A 95 2.58 -8.74 15.86
CA TYR A 95 3.71 -8.76 16.78
C TYR A 95 3.28 -9.07 18.21
N VAL A 96 2.20 -8.43 18.68
CA VAL A 96 1.64 -8.68 20.03
C VAL A 96 1.13 -10.11 20.13
N SER A 97 0.46 -10.64 19.10
CA SER A 97 -0.02 -12.04 19.13
C SER A 97 1.13 -13.05 19.21
N LEU A 98 2.28 -12.78 18.59
CA LEU A 98 3.50 -13.60 18.72
C LEU A 98 4.08 -13.64 20.15
N GLN A 99 3.72 -12.71 21.04
CA GLN A 99 4.16 -12.72 22.44
C GLN A 99 3.25 -13.55 23.35
N THR A 100 2.10 -14.00 22.84
CA THR A 100 1.16 -14.83 23.60
C THR A 100 1.41 -16.32 23.35
N SER A 101 1.27 -17.14 24.39
CA SER A 101 1.42 -18.60 24.25
C SER A 101 0.11 -19.24 23.82
N ALA A 102 0.19 -20.16 22.86
CA ALA A 102 -0.92 -20.97 22.41
C ALA A 102 -1.41 -21.92 23.53
N THR A 103 -2.72 -22.00 23.71
CA THR A 103 -3.35 -22.99 24.58
C THR A 103 -3.24 -24.39 23.98
N SER A 104 -3.23 -25.43 24.81
CA SER A 104 -3.07 -26.84 24.37
C SER A 104 -4.12 -27.34 23.39
N TRP A 105 -5.32 -26.76 23.42
CA TRP A 105 -6.43 -27.09 22.49
C TRP A 105 -6.39 -26.29 21.18
N SER A 106 -5.48 -25.31 21.05
CA SER A 106 -5.39 -24.48 19.85
C SER A 106 -4.92 -25.34 18.67
N PRO A 107 -5.59 -25.26 17.50
CA PRO A 107 -5.13 -25.96 16.29
C PRO A 107 -3.82 -25.39 15.74
N VAL A 108 -3.45 -24.17 16.15
CA VAL A 108 -2.21 -23.50 15.76
C VAL A 108 -1.33 -23.32 16.99
N ASN A 109 -0.16 -23.95 16.98
CA ASN A 109 0.83 -23.83 18.05
C ASN A 109 1.79 -22.66 17.80
N ASP A 110 2.58 -22.32 18.82
CA ASP A 110 3.51 -21.17 18.77
C ASP A 110 4.54 -21.28 17.64
N SER A 111 5.09 -22.47 17.38
CA SER A 111 6.11 -22.66 16.34
C SER A 111 5.55 -22.52 14.92
N LEU A 112 4.35 -23.06 14.67
CA LEU A 112 3.63 -22.90 13.42
C LEU A 112 3.22 -21.44 13.22
N TYR A 113 2.68 -20.78 14.25
CA TYR A 113 2.30 -19.38 14.20
C TYR A 113 3.51 -18.48 13.91
N ALA A 114 4.64 -18.71 14.58
CA ALA A 114 5.89 -17.99 14.34
C ALA A 114 6.48 -18.24 12.95
N THR A 115 6.28 -19.43 12.38
CA THR A 115 6.72 -19.72 11.01
C THR A 115 5.90 -18.95 9.98
N VAL A 116 4.58 -18.84 10.18
CA VAL A 116 3.67 -18.13 9.26
C VAL A 116 3.75 -16.61 9.42
N PHE A 117 3.88 -16.11 10.66
CA PHE A 117 3.77 -14.67 10.96
C PHE A 117 5.03 -14.03 11.54
N GLY A 118 5.98 -14.80 12.09
CA GLY A 118 7.16 -14.29 12.80
C GLY A 118 8.18 -13.56 11.94
N LEU A 119 8.24 -13.86 10.64
CA LEU A 119 9.10 -13.16 9.67
C LEU A 119 8.45 -11.86 9.14
N ASN A 120 7.13 -11.67 9.31
CA ASN A 120 6.42 -10.47 8.84
C ASN A 120 6.78 -9.21 9.65
N GLY A 121 6.98 -9.33 10.97
CA GLY A 121 7.25 -8.18 11.83
C GLY A 121 8.50 -7.39 11.45
N LYS A 122 9.61 -8.08 11.13
CA LYS A 122 10.87 -7.43 10.73
C LYS A 122 10.80 -6.83 9.32
N ALA A 123 10.18 -7.54 8.39
CA ALA A 123 10.00 -7.07 7.01
C ALA A 123 9.10 -5.82 6.94
N VAL A 124 8.02 -5.80 7.72
CA VAL A 124 7.15 -4.63 7.82
C VAL A 124 7.87 -3.46 8.49
N LEU A 125 8.59 -3.67 9.60
CA LEU A 125 9.37 -2.58 10.22
C LEU A 125 10.45 -2.01 9.29
N ALA A 126 11.08 -2.85 8.48
CA ALA A 126 12.06 -2.41 7.48
C ALA A 126 11.40 -1.59 6.35
N SER A 127 10.28 -2.06 5.78
CA SER A 127 9.56 -1.33 4.73
C SER A 127 8.98 -0.01 5.23
N MET A 128 8.59 0.02 6.50
CA MET A 128 8.13 1.21 7.19
C MET A 128 9.21 2.25 7.44
N SER A 129 10.38 1.79 7.87
CA SER A 129 11.55 2.66 8.05
C SER A 129 11.98 3.24 6.69
N ALA A 130 11.97 2.41 5.65
CA ALA A 130 12.24 2.85 4.28
C ALA A 130 11.21 3.86 3.77
N TYR A 131 9.92 3.67 4.07
CA TYR A 131 8.86 4.60 3.67
C TYR A 131 8.94 5.93 4.41
N LEU A 132 9.16 5.93 5.74
CA LEU A 132 9.40 7.15 6.51
C LEU A 132 10.59 7.93 5.92
N LEU A 133 11.69 7.24 5.62
CA LEU A 133 12.86 7.84 4.97
C LEU A 133 12.51 8.38 3.57
N ALA A 134 11.76 7.63 2.76
CA ALA A 134 11.33 8.07 1.43
C ALA A 134 10.44 9.32 1.50
N GLN A 135 9.52 9.38 2.47
CA GLN A 135 8.63 10.51 2.66
C GLN A 135 9.36 11.75 3.22
N PHE A 136 10.35 11.57 4.10
CA PHE A 136 11.27 12.64 4.50
C PHE A 136 12.10 13.16 3.32
N CYS A 137 12.57 12.27 2.45
CA CYS A 137 13.27 12.63 1.23
C CYS A 137 12.37 13.38 0.25
N ASP A 138 11.14 12.91 0.02
CA ASP A 138 10.19 13.53 -0.91
C ASP A 138 9.75 14.92 -0.45
N VAL A 139 9.48 15.11 0.85
CA VAL A 139 9.19 16.44 1.43
C VAL A 139 10.38 17.39 1.29
N ARG A 140 11.62 16.91 1.51
CA ARG A 140 12.83 17.72 1.32
C ARG A 140 13.06 18.06 -0.15
N LEU A 141 12.86 17.11 -1.08
CA LEU A 141 12.97 17.34 -2.52
C LEU A 141 11.92 18.36 -2.99
N PHE A 142 10.68 18.20 -2.55
CA PHE A 142 9.59 19.13 -2.86
C PHE A 142 9.90 20.56 -2.40
N HIS A 143 10.41 20.73 -1.18
CA HIS A 143 10.80 22.04 -0.68
C HIS A 143 12.06 22.60 -1.36
N PHE A 144 13.03 21.76 -1.69
CA PHE A 144 14.22 22.13 -2.46
C PHE A 144 13.83 22.66 -3.85
N TRP A 145 13.04 21.91 -4.61
CA TRP A 145 12.53 22.32 -5.92
C TRP A 145 11.59 23.53 -5.83
N LYS A 146 10.77 23.66 -4.79
CA LYS A 146 9.93 24.85 -4.54
C LYS A 146 10.77 26.11 -4.29
N ARG A 147 11.92 25.98 -3.60
CA ARG A 147 12.83 27.09 -3.31
C ARG A 147 13.62 27.53 -4.54
N ILE A 148 14.02 26.57 -5.39
CA ILE A 148 14.78 26.84 -6.62
C ILE A 148 13.88 27.40 -7.74
N THR A 149 12.66 26.89 -7.91
CA THR A 149 11.80 27.27 -9.06
C THR A 149 10.98 28.55 -8.85
N LYS A 150 11.06 29.20 -7.68
CA LYS A 150 10.29 30.41 -7.30
C LYS A 150 8.80 30.35 -7.71
N GLY A 151 8.22 29.15 -7.74
CA GLY A 151 6.80 28.91 -8.06
C GLY A 151 6.40 28.86 -9.54
N ARG A 152 7.31 28.97 -10.53
CA ARG A 152 6.90 29.14 -11.94
C ARG A 152 6.73 27.87 -12.79
N HIS A 153 7.19 26.70 -12.35
CA HIS A 153 7.02 25.45 -13.13
C HIS A 153 6.48 24.29 -12.28
N LEU A 154 5.16 24.09 -12.34
CA LEU A 154 4.45 23.00 -11.67
C LEU A 154 4.76 21.62 -12.26
N TRP A 155 5.16 21.55 -13.54
CA TRP A 155 5.32 20.29 -14.29
C TRP A 155 6.59 19.50 -13.93
N ILE A 156 7.70 20.18 -13.63
CA ILE A 156 8.96 19.56 -13.18
C ILE A 156 8.77 18.91 -11.80
N ARG A 157 7.93 19.50 -10.94
CA ARG A 157 7.65 19.00 -9.58
C ARG A 157 6.84 17.71 -9.55
N ASN A 158 6.05 17.42 -10.59
CA ASN A 158 5.21 16.22 -10.61
C ASN A 158 5.95 15.00 -11.20
N ASN A 159 7.00 15.23 -11.99
CA ASN A 159 7.80 14.16 -12.61
C ASN A 159 9.05 13.76 -11.81
N PHE A 160 9.55 14.63 -10.92
CA PHE A 160 10.72 14.32 -10.06
C PHE A 160 10.36 13.94 -8.62
N SER A 161 9.07 13.97 -8.27
CA SER A 161 8.50 13.62 -6.94
C SER A 161 7.60 12.38 -7.06
N THR A 162 7.76 11.64 -8.16
CA THR A 162 7.35 10.24 -8.32
C THR A 162 8.65 9.45 -8.38
#